data_AF-A0A353B4Q3-F1
#
_entry.id   AF-A0A353B4Q3-F1
#
_cell.length_a   1.000
_cell.length_b   1.000
_cell.length_c   1.000
_cell.angle_alpha   90.00
_cell.angle_beta   90.00
_cell.angle_gamma   90.00
#
_symmetry.space_group_name_H-M   'P 1'
#
loop_
_entity.id
_entity.type
_entity.pdbx_description
1 polymer ?
#
loop_
_entity_poly.entity_id
_entity_poly.type
_entity_poly.pdbx_seq_one_letter_code
_entity_poly.pdbx_strand_id
1 'polypeptide(L)'
;MSLFVEAVFANERKEMSEQPTSLEDVKKYALGEWESLAIELRPTEDRTGSGKITPTYLRRHFTFEEADKFTGVITMFADDYGEAPTMEFEFKGDLKWGGVHPIANGAWSIDYVLAEGFSVTPLHEQTAQLLNQGRPNGIAPFKVGQKADILKKAFPLFQIVEGQVVSDYDLIYFSHGLLFMGAKHVDGTPFDKPERRPHQLQIPLQRKPRQRTEKSGERYETRTQMVVVYRPCILNSMDDCL
;
A
#
# COMPACT_ATOMS: atom_id res chain seq x y z
N MET A 1 7.68 35.96 7.46
CA MET A 1 7.41 34.56 7.86
C MET A 1 6.43 33.85 6.91
N SER A 2 5.41 34.53 6.35
CA SER A 2 4.45 33.94 5.37
C SER A 2 5.08 33.48 4.04
N LEU A 3 6.00 34.28 3.47
CA LEU A 3 6.62 33.98 2.17
C LEU A 3 7.56 32.77 2.17
N PHE A 4 8.13 32.41 3.33
CA PHE A 4 9.07 31.29 3.44
C PHE A 4 8.35 29.95 3.45
N VAL A 5 7.14 29.90 4.02
CA VAL A 5 6.33 28.69 4.12
C VAL A 5 5.72 28.34 2.75
N GLU A 6 5.22 29.34 2.02
CA GLU A 6 4.71 29.14 0.65
C GLU A 6 5.80 28.68 -0.33
N ALA A 7 7.02 29.19 -0.19
CA ALA A 7 8.15 28.79 -1.03
C ALA A 7 8.56 27.32 -0.80
N VAL A 8 8.55 26.85 0.45
CA VAL A 8 8.85 25.43 0.76
C VAL A 8 7.77 24.51 0.19
N PHE A 9 6.49 24.84 0.36
CA PHE A 9 5.39 24.04 -0.21
C PHE A 9 5.30 24.11 -1.73
N ALA A 10 5.74 25.20 -2.36
CA ALA A 10 5.85 25.31 -3.81
C ALA A 10 7.04 24.49 -4.34
N ASN A 11 8.14 24.43 -3.61
CA ASN A 11 9.33 23.69 -4.01
C ASN A 11 9.14 22.18 -3.86
N GLU A 12 8.50 21.71 -2.76
CA GLU A 12 8.10 20.30 -2.60
C GLU A 12 7.11 19.85 -3.68
N ARG A 13 6.16 20.72 -4.07
CA ARG A 13 5.22 20.43 -5.18
C ARG A 13 5.89 20.41 -6.55
N LYS A 14 6.98 21.17 -6.74
CA LYS A 14 7.72 21.22 -8.00
C LYS A 14 8.63 20.00 -8.15
N GLU A 15 9.31 19.56 -7.10
CA GLU A 15 10.09 18.31 -7.07
C GLU A 15 9.23 17.06 -7.30
N MET A 16 7.94 17.09 -6.91
CA MET A 16 7.01 15.98 -7.16
C MET A 16 6.40 15.95 -8.58
N SER A 17 6.60 17.01 -9.38
CA SER A 17 5.93 17.16 -10.69
C SER A 17 6.66 16.48 -11.85
N GLU A 18 7.97 16.26 -11.73
CA GLU A 18 8.74 15.55 -12.75
C GLU A 18 8.79 14.06 -12.40
N GLN A 19 8.36 13.24 -13.37
CA GLN A 19 8.38 11.80 -13.25
C GLN A 19 9.84 11.30 -13.13
N PRO A 20 10.20 10.55 -12.07
CA PRO A 20 11.55 10.01 -11.95
C PRO A 20 11.79 8.98 -13.06
N THR A 21 12.93 9.09 -13.75
CA THR A 21 13.26 8.21 -14.89
C THR A 21 14.55 7.43 -14.68
N SER A 22 15.55 7.99 -13.99
CA SER A 22 16.76 7.28 -13.60
C SER A 22 16.48 6.35 -12.40
N LEU A 23 17.24 5.27 -12.26
CA LEU A 23 17.06 4.34 -11.14
C LEU A 23 17.27 5.03 -9.79
N GLU A 24 18.29 5.88 -9.67
CA GLU A 24 18.59 6.60 -8.42
C GLU A 24 17.45 7.56 -8.03
N ASP A 25 16.88 8.28 -9.01
CA ASP A 25 15.73 9.14 -8.75
C ASP A 25 14.50 8.33 -8.36
N VAL A 26 14.26 7.18 -9.02
CA VAL A 26 13.14 6.28 -8.70
C VAL A 26 13.28 5.72 -7.29
N LYS A 27 14.47 5.27 -6.89
CA LYS A 27 14.76 4.79 -5.53
C LYS A 27 14.46 5.86 -4.49
N LYS A 28 14.99 7.08 -4.70
CA LYS A 28 14.77 8.22 -3.80
C LYS A 28 13.30 8.62 -3.75
N TYR A 29 12.61 8.62 -4.89
CA TYR A 29 11.20 8.99 -4.99
C TYR A 29 10.29 7.95 -4.34
N ALA A 30 10.67 6.68 -4.31
CA ALA A 30 9.90 5.61 -3.68
C ALA A 30 9.82 5.72 -2.16
N LEU A 31 10.84 6.29 -1.50
CA LEU A 31 10.94 6.32 -0.03
C LEU A 31 9.71 6.90 0.67
N GLY A 32 9.25 6.23 1.72
CA GLY A 32 8.08 6.60 2.51
C GLY A 32 6.87 5.71 2.26
N GLU A 33 5.69 6.21 2.64
CA GLU A 33 4.46 5.43 2.70
C GLU A 33 3.53 5.68 1.52
N TRP A 34 2.94 4.60 1.02
CA TRP A 34 2.02 4.60 -0.12
C TRP A 34 0.82 3.70 0.17
N GLU A 35 -0.39 4.14 -0.15
CA GLU A 35 -1.61 3.35 0.09
C GLU A 35 -2.53 3.32 -1.14
N SER A 36 -3.33 2.27 -1.29
CA SER A 36 -4.27 2.17 -2.41
C SER A 36 -5.26 3.32 -2.39
N LEU A 37 -5.48 3.92 -3.56
CA LEU A 37 -6.51 4.93 -3.79
C LEU A 37 -7.94 4.39 -3.62
N ALA A 38 -8.15 3.10 -3.92
CA ALA A 38 -9.45 2.45 -3.90
C ALA A 38 -9.31 0.97 -3.51
N ILE A 39 -10.44 0.30 -3.32
CA ILE A 39 -10.51 -1.16 -3.23
C ILE A 39 -10.11 -1.78 -4.58
N GLU A 40 -9.15 -2.68 -4.54
CA GLU A 40 -8.65 -3.40 -5.71
C GLU A 40 -9.39 -4.72 -5.87
N LEU A 41 -9.97 -4.95 -7.05
CA LEU A 41 -10.41 -6.28 -7.46
C LEU A 41 -9.21 -7.08 -7.98
N ARG A 42 -9.01 -8.28 -7.44
CA ARG A 42 -8.05 -9.26 -7.93
C ARG A 42 -8.73 -10.59 -8.23
N PRO A 43 -8.61 -11.12 -9.45
CA PRO A 43 -8.97 -12.51 -9.71
C PRO A 43 -7.97 -13.41 -8.98
N THR A 44 -8.48 -14.33 -8.18
CA THR A 44 -7.68 -15.38 -7.54
C THR A 44 -8.23 -16.72 -7.97
N GLU A 45 -7.40 -17.51 -8.66
CA GLU A 45 -7.70 -18.92 -8.91
C GLU A 45 -7.80 -19.66 -7.58
N ASP A 46 -8.79 -20.51 -7.44
CA ASP A 46 -8.89 -21.37 -6.28
C ASP A 46 -7.68 -22.30 -6.21
N ARG A 47 -6.98 -22.23 -5.07
CA ARG A 47 -5.75 -23.00 -4.86
C ARG A 47 -6.01 -24.49 -4.61
N THR A 48 -7.22 -24.95 -4.92
CA THR A 48 -7.66 -26.36 -4.90
C THR A 48 -7.37 -27.06 -6.23
N GLY A 49 -6.99 -26.31 -7.27
CA GLY A 49 -6.72 -26.84 -8.61
C GLY A 49 -7.98 -27.07 -9.45
N SER A 50 -9.13 -26.49 -9.07
CA SER A 50 -10.35 -26.60 -9.86
C SER A 50 -10.39 -25.61 -11.04
N GLY A 51 -9.50 -24.62 -11.05
CA GLY A 51 -9.46 -23.55 -12.05
C GLY A 51 -10.52 -22.48 -11.83
N LYS A 52 -11.22 -22.50 -10.69
CA LYS A 52 -12.29 -21.55 -10.40
C LYS A 52 -11.68 -20.22 -9.95
N ILE A 53 -11.83 -19.20 -10.77
CA ILE A 53 -11.44 -17.84 -10.42
C ILE A 53 -12.53 -17.20 -9.57
N THR A 54 -12.15 -16.70 -8.39
CA THR A 54 -13.04 -15.94 -7.51
C THR A 54 -12.54 -14.50 -7.37
N PRO A 55 -13.44 -13.51 -7.31
CA PRO A 55 -13.04 -12.14 -7.03
C PRO A 55 -12.53 -12.07 -5.59
N THR A 56 -11.43 -11.36 -5.41
CA THR A 56 -10.92 -10.97 -4.09
C THR A 56 -10.75 -9.46 -4.07
N TYR A 57 -11.09 -8.82 -2.96
CA TYR A 57 -11.01 -7.39 -2.80
C TYR A 57 -9.92 -7.05 -1.80
N LEU A 58 -9.10 -6.03 -2.09
CA LEU A 58 -8.02 -5.68 -1.18
C LEU A 58 -7.61 -4.21 -1.22
N ARG A 59 -6.87 -3.80 -0.20
CA ARG A 59 -6.05 -2.57 -0.19
C ARG A 59 -4.61 -2.93 0.09
N ARG A 60 -3.71 -2.12 -0.43
CA ARG A 60 -2.27 -2.18 -0.19
C ARG A 60 -1.81 -0.98 0.59
N HIS A 61 -0.85 -1.18 1.47
CA HIS A 61 -0.05 -0.14 2.09
C HIS A 61 1.41 -0.58 2.05
N PHE A 62 2.24 0.17 1.33
CA PHE A 62 3.67 -0.09 1.22
C PHE A 62 4.46 1.02 1.92
N THR A 63 5.50 0.62 2.63
CA THR A 63 6.54 1.52 3.14
C THR A 63 7.85 1.12 2.50
N PHE A 64 8.45 2.05 1.75
CA PHE A 64 9.80 1.91 1.20
C PHE A 64 10.76 2.65 2.11
N GLU A 65 11.83 1.98 2.50
CA GLU A 65 12.81 2.47 3.47
C GLU A 65 14.18 2.58 2.81
N GLU A 66 15.09 3.28 3.50
CA GLU A 66 16.49 3.35 3.09
C GLU A 66 17.13 1.96 3.05
N ALA A 67 18.28 1.85 2.39
CA ALA A 67 19.02 0.59 2.25
C ALA A 67 18.20 -0.54 1.58
N ASP A 68 17.35 -0.17 0.63
CA ASP A 68 16.55 -1.09 -0.20
C ASP A 68 15.67 -2.03 0.65
N LYS A 69 15.06 -1.50 1.73
CA LYS A 69 14.12 -2.22 2.58
C LYS A 69 12.68 -1.84 2.29
N PHE A 70 11.77 -2.76 2.56
CA PHE A 70 10.34 -2.47 2.46
C PHE A 70 9.50 -3.26 3.46
N THR A 71 8.34 -2.70 3.77
CA THR A 71 7.22 -3.37 4.43
C THR A 71 5.98 -3.22 3.54
N GLY A 72 5.35 -4.33 3.19
CA GLY A 72 4.06 -4.36 2.51
C GLY A 72 2.97 -4.90 3.43
N VAL A 73 1.82 -4.23 3.43
CA VAL A 73 0.60 -4.68 4.10
C VAL A 73 -0.50 -4.81 3.06
N ILE A 74 -1.18 -5.97 3.04
CA ILE A 74 -2.35 -6.23 2.20
C ILE A 74 -3.51 -6.56 3.12
N THR A 75 -4.54 -5.73 3.12
CA THR A 75 -5.80 -6.00 3.81
C THR A 75 -6.81 -6.54 2.80
N MET A 76 -7.37 -7.71 3.04
CA MET A 76 -8.38 -8.34 2.19
C MET A 76 -9.79 -8.08 2.72
N PHE A 77 -10.75 -8.00 1.81
CA PHE A 77 -12.16 -7.72 2.07
C PHE A 77 -13.06 -8.76 1.38
N ALA A 78 -14.22 -9.02 1.98
CA ALA A 78 -15.24 -9.90 1.42
C ALA A 78 -16.16 -9.18 0.42
N ASP A 79 -16.14 -7.85 0.40
CA ASP A 79 -16.97 -6.97 -0.41
C ASP A 79 -16.11 -5.94 -1.18
N ASP A 80 -16.71 -5.34 -2.20
CA ASP A 80 -16.10 -4.34 -3.07
C ASP A 80 -16.09 -2.90 -2.50
N TYR A 81 -16.78 -2.66 -1.38
CA TYR A 81 -16.77 -1.38 -0.67
C TYR A 81 -15.65 -1.28 0.37
N GLY A 82 -15.08 -2.42 0.77
CA GLY A 82 -14.03 -2.50 1.78
C GLY A 82 -14.55 -2.42 3.21
N GLU A 83 -15.81 -2.81 3.44
CA GLU A 83 -16.47 -2.70 4.75
C GLU A 83 -16.34 -3.97 5.60
N ALA A 84 -16.10 -5.12 4.97
CA ALA A 84 -15.97 -6.42 5.62
C ALA A 84 -14.53 -6.96 5.50
N PRO A 85 -13.58 -6.47 6.32
CA PRO A 85 -12.21 -6.97 6.32
C PRO A 85 -12.16 -8.43 6.79
N THR A 86 -11.35 -9.24 6.12
CA THR A 86 -11.26 -10.69 6.35
C THR A 86 -9.93 -11.07 6.98
N MET A 87 -8.82 -10.60 6.44
CA MET A 87 -7.47 -10.81 6.95
C MET A 87 -6.51 -9.76 6.44
N GLU A 88 -5.38 -9.65 7.12
CA GLU A 88 -4.24 -8.83 6.73
C GLU A 88 -2.99 -9.69 6.59
N PHE A 89 -2.20 -9.38 5.56
CA PHE A 89 -0.83 -9.86 5.40
C PHE A 89 0.12 -8.72 5.64
N GLU A 90 1.15 -8.95 6.45
CA GLU A 90 2.30 -8.06 6.55
C GLU A 90 3.54 -8.84 6.13
N PHE A 91 4.30 -8.30 5.19
CA PHE A 91 5.53 -8.89 4.70
C PHE A 91 6.65 -7.86 4.59
N LYS A 92 7.88 -8.29 4.86
CA LYS A 92 9.06 -7.44 5.00
C LYS A 92 10.28 -8.07 4.39
N GLY A 93 11.15 -7.24 3.85
CA GLY A 93 12.50 -7.66 3.46
C GLY A 93 13.17 -6.71 2.50
N ASP A 94 13.82 -7.29 1.49
CA ASP A 94 14.74 -6.60 0.59
C ASP A 94 14.11 -6.31 -0.77
N LEU A 95 14.47 -5.16 -1.33
CA LEU A 95 14.21 -4.78 -2.71
C LEU A 95 15.42 -5.11 -3.57
N LYS A 96 15.21 -5.87 -4.64
CA LYS A 96 16.22 -6.03 -5.69
C LYS A 96 15.78 -5.25 -6.92
N TRP A 97 16.49 -4.17 -7.18
CA TRP A 97 16.23 -3.32 -8.33
C TRP A 97 16.81 -3.95 -9.59
N GLY A 98 15.95 -4.16 -10.58
CA GLY A 98 16.31 -4.72 -11.88
C GLY A 98 16.57 -3.64 -12.93
N GLY A 99 16.50 -4.04 -14.20
CA GLY A 99 16.61 -3.12 -15.34
C GLY A 99 15.29 -2.39 -15.64
N VAL A 100 15.35 -1.51 -16.64
CA VAL A 100 14.17 -0.83 -17.19
C VAL A 100 13.09 -1.84 -17.57
N HIS A 101 11.85 -1.55 -17.20
CA HIS A 101 10.70 -2.36 -17.55
C HIS A 101 10.04 -1.81 -18.84
N PRO A 102 9.69 -2.66 -19.82
CA PRO A 102 9.21 -2.19 -21.12
C PRO A 102 7.79 -1.58 -21.11
N ILE A 103 7.07 -1.66 -19.98
CA ILE A 103 5.66 -1.22 -19.89
C ILE A 103 5.48 0.29 -20.10
N ALA A 104 6.46 1.09 -19.66
CA ALA A 104 6.43 2.54 -19.77
C ALA A 104 7.84 3.12 -19.57
N ASN A 105 8.11 4.28 -20.15
CA ASN A 105 9.37 5.00 -19.90
C ASN A 105 9.46 5.40 -18.42
N GLY A 106 10.59 5.10 -17.76
CA GLY A 106 10.76 5.31 -16.33
C GLY A 106 10.16 4.22 -15.44
N ALA A 107 9.60 3.14 -16.01
CA ALA A 107 9.27 1.95 -15.25
C ALA A 107 10.51 1.09 -15.03
N TRP A 108 10.64 0.50 -13.85
CA TRP A 108 11.77 -0.35 -13.47
C TRP A 108 11.27 -1.69 -12.96
N SER A 109 12.00 -2.75 -13.29
CA SER A 109 11.76 -4.07 -12.70
C SER A 109 12.19 -4.04 -11.24
N ILE A 110 11.43 -4.68 -10.35
CA ILE A 110 11.76 -4.77 -8.94
C ILE A 110 11.34 -6.14 -8.41
N ASP A 111 12.21 -6.76 -7.62
CA ASP A 111 11.89 -8.03 -6.95
C ASP A 111 11.78 -7.77 -5.45
N TYR A 112 10.63 -8.15 -4.88
CA TYR A 112 10.35 -8.09 -3.46
C TYR A 112 10.76 -9.41 -2.83
N VAL A 113 11.79 -9.42 -1.99
CA VAL A 113 12.27 -10.62 -1.30
C VAL A 113 11.82 -10.60 0.16
N LEU A 114 10.86 -11.46 0.51
CA LEU A 114 10.22 -11.49 1.83
C LEU A 114 11.08 -12.28 2.84
N ALA A 115 12.26 -11.75 3.14
CA ALA A 115 13.26 -12.43 3.96
C ALA A 115 13.17 -12.11 5.46
N GLU A 116 12.55 -10.99 5.85
CA GLU A 116 12.60 -10.48 7.23
C GLU A 116 11.33 -10.70 8.03
N GLY A 117 10.18 -10.75 7.37
CA GLY A 117 8.92 -10.95 8.05
C GLY A 117 7.83 -11.39 7.09
N PHE A 118 6.99 -12.30 7.54
CA PHE A 118 5.74 -12.62 6.86
C PHE A 118 4.73 -13.07 7.89
N SER A 119 3.64 -12.33 8.06
CA SER A 119 2.62 -12.61 9.07
C SER A 119 1.21 -12.48 8.51
N VAL A 120 0.29 -13.15 9.18
CA VAL A 120 -1.15 -13.15 8.89
C VAL A 120 -1.91 -12.71 10.13
N THR A 121 -2.84 -11.80 9.98
CA THR A 121 -3.78 -11.38 11.03
C THR A 121 -5.20 -11.65 10.54
N PRO A 122 -5.95 -12.60 11.12
CA PRO A 122 -7.37 -12.75 10.82
C PRO A 122 -8.13 -11.52 11.35
N LEU A 123 -9.00 -10.93 10.53
CA LEU A 123 -9.83 -9.78 10.91
C LEU A 123 -11.30 -10.16 11.10
N HIS A 124 -11.67 -11.40 10.78
CA HIS A 124 -13.01 -11.96 10.95
C HIS A 124 -12.97 -13.38 11.51
N GLU A 125 -14.00 -13.76 12.29
CA GLU A 125 -14.09 -15.07 12.97
C GLU A 125 -14.06 -16.25 12.00
N GLN A 126 -14.81 -16.16 10.89
CA GLN A 126 -14.81 -17.22 9.87
C GLN A 126 -13.42 -17.39 9.23
N THR A 127 -12.67 -16.30 9.08
CA THR A 127 -11.30 -16.36 8.56
C THR A 127 -10.35 -17.02 9.56
N ALA A 128 -10.46 -16.71 10.85
CA ALA A 128 -9.70 -17.41 11.89
C ALA A 128 -10.02 -18.93 11.90
N GLN A 129 -11.29 -19.30 11.76
CA GLN A 129 -11.70 -20.71 11.68
C GLN A 129 -11.11 -21.41 10.44
N LEU A 130 -11.21 -20.78 9.26
CA LEU A 130 -10.63 -21.31 8.02
C LEU A 130 -9.11 -21.51 8.14
N LEU A 131 -8.39 -20.51 8.65
CA LEU A 131 -6.94 -20.60 8.85
C LEU A 131 -6.57 -21.72 9.85
N ASN A 132 -7.42 -21.96 10.86
CA ASN A 132 -7.22 -23.03 11.83
C ASN A 132 -7.49 -24.44 11.28
N GLN A 133 -8.32 -24.59 10.23
CA GLN A 133 -8.53 -25.88 9.56
C GLN A 133 -7.29 -26.37 8.83
N GLY A 134 -6.52 -25.44 8.23
CA GLY A 134 -5.26 -25.71 7.55
C GLY A 134 -4.02 -25.28 8.34
N ARG A 135 -4.13 -25.18 9.67
CA ARG A 135 -3.08 -24.57 10.50
C ARG A 135 -1.76 -25.33 10.38
N PRO A 136 -0.65 -24.66 10.08
CA PRO A 136 0.66 -25.30 10.09
C PRO A 136 1.06 -25.81 11.48
N ASN A 137 1.88 -26.87 11.49
CA ASN A 137 2.48 -27.37 12.71
C ASN A 137 3.37 -26.29 13.36
N GLY A 138 3.37 -26.22 14.69
CA GLY A 138 4.18 -25.25 15.43
C GLY A 138 3.68 -23.80 15.42
N ILE A 139 2.50 -23.53 14.86
CA ILE A 139 1.84 -22.22 14.97
C ILE A 139 0.68 -22.32 15.97
N ALA A 140 0.59 -21.34 16.86
CA ALA A 140 -0.55 -21.20 17.77
C ALA A 140 -1.86 -21.04 16.98
N PRO A 141 -3.03 -21.39 17.55
CA PRO A 141 -4.30 -21.13 16.89
C PRO A 141 -4.42 -19.66 16.47
N PHE A 142 -4.85 -19.43 15.23
CA PHE A 142 -5.19 -18.10 14.73
C PHE A 142 -6.37 -17.54 15.53
N LYS A 143 -6.25 -16.28 15.95
CA LYS A 143 -7.29 -15.54 16.67
C LYS A 143 -7.52 -14.21 15.98
N VAL A 144 -8.76 -13.74 15.99
CA VAL A 144 -9.11 -12.44 15.40
C VAL A 144 -8.29 -11.32 16.05
N GLY A 145 -7.73 -10.45 15.21
CA GLY A 145 -6.88 -9.33 15.62
C GLY A 145 -5.48 -9.72 16.10
N GLN A 146 -5.12 -11.01 16.12
CA GLN A 146 -3.79 -11.45 16.54
C GLN A 146 -2.91 -11.78 15.33
N LYS A 147 -1.82 -11.04 15.21
CA LYS A 147 -0.79 -11.26 14.21
C LYS A 147 -0.04 -12.57 14.52
N ALA A 148 0.05 -13.45 13.52
CA ALA A 148 0.79 -14.69 13.61
C ALA A 148 1.89 -14.72 12.53
N ASP A 149 3.13 -14.94 12.97
CA ASP A 149 4.28 -15.06 12.08
C ASP A 149 4.31 -16.43 11.39
N ILE A 150 4.39 -16.38 10.05
CA ILE A 150 4.43 -17.53 9.14
C ILE A 150 5.74 -17.58 8.34
N LEU A 151 6.71 -16.70 8.61
CA LEU A 151 7.98 -16.64 7.90
C LEU A 151 8.68 -18.01 7.92
N LYS A 152 9.03 -18.52 6.72
CA LYS A 152 9.68 -19.83 6.50
C LYS A 152 8.91 -21.04 7.05
N LYS A 153 7.66 -20.89 7.47
CA LYS A 153 6.80 -22.00 7.89
C LYS A 153 6.02 -22.50 6.68
N ALA A 154 5.80 -23.81 6.61
CA ALA A 154 4.89 -24.35 5.60
C ALA A 154 3.51 -23.71 5.75
N PHE A 155 2.93 -23.19 4.67
CA PHE A 155 1.61 -22.57 4.68
C PHE A 155 0.83 -23.00 3.43
N PRO A 156 0.09 -24.12 3.49
CA PRO A 156 -0.54 -24.72 2.31
C PRO A 156 -1.50 -23.79 1.57
N LEU A 157 -2.24 -22.93 2.29
CA LEU A 157 -3.12 -21.93 1.68
C LEU A 157 -2.36 -20.97 0.75
N PHE A 158 -1.07 -20.72 1.04
CA PHE A 158 -0.20 -19.91 0.19
C PHE A 158 0.76 -20.71 -0.69
N GLN A 159 0.65 -22.05 -0.68
CA GLN A 159 1.60 -22.95 -1.34
C GLN A 159 3.06 -22.70 -0.91
N ILE A 160 3.25 -22.25 0.32
CA ILE A 160 4.58 -22.01 0.90
C ILE A 160 5.07 -23.32 1.50
N VAL A 161 6.26 -23.75 1.10
CA VAL A 161 6.95 -24.90 1.72
C VAL A 161 7.85 -24.43 2.85
N GLU A 162 8.13 -25.33 3.80
CA GLU A 162 9.00 -25.01 4.93
C GLU A 162 10.40 -24.57 4.46
N GLY A 163 10.94 -23.52 5.10
CA GLY A 163 12.23 -22.93 4.74
C GLY A 163 12.21 -21.99 3.52
N GLN A 164 11.10 -21.93 2.76
CA GLN A 164 11.01 -21.09 1.57
C GLN A 164 11.08 -19.60 1.92
N VAL A 165 11.91 -18.87 1.19
CA VAL A 165 11.86 -17.40 1.12
C VAL A 165 11.01 -17.03 -0.08
N VAL A 166 9.87 -16.37 0.17
CA VAL A 166 8.95 -15.95 -0.89
C VAL A 166 9.54 -14.74 -1.61
N SER A 167 9.37 -14.68 -2.93
CA SER A 167 9.76 -13.52 -3.73
C SER A 167 8.70 -13.23 -4.77
N ASP A 168 8.36 -11.95 -4.93
CA ASP A 168 7.44 -11.45 -5.96
C ASP A 168 8.25 -10.61 -6.97
N TYR A 169 8.24 -11.01 -8.25
CA TYR A 169 8.88 -10.33 -9.37
C TYR A 169 7.89 -9.35 -10.02
N ASP A 170 8.08 -8.06 -9.79
CA ASP A 170 7.13 -7.00 -10.14
C ASP A 170 7.83 -5.86 -10.90
N LEU A 171 7.14 -4.75 -11.04
CA LEU A 171 7.63 -3.49 -11.55
C LEU A 171 7.22 -2.33 -10.63
N ILE A 172 7.92 -1.22 -10.76
CA ILE A 172 7.58 0.05 -10.14
C ILE A 172 7.58 1.15 -11.20
N TYR A 173 6.55 1.99 -11.16
CA TYR A 173 6.37 3.09 -12.11
C TYR A 173 5.70 4.27 -11.42
N PHE A 174 6.29 5.45 -11.52
CA PHE A 174 5.71 6.67 -10.97
C PHE A 174 5.13 7.53 -12.08
N SER A 175 3.95 8.10 -11.87
CA SER A 175 3.37 9.07 -12.79
C SER A 175 2.36 9.95 -12.05
N HIS A 176 2.42 11.28 -12.27
CA HIS A 176 1.49 12.25 -11.65
C HIS A 176 1.44 12.15 -10.11
N GLY A 177 2.57 11.88 -9.45
CA GLY A 177 2.64 11.71 -8.00
C GLY A 177 2.04 10.41 -7.46
N LEU A 178 1.68 9.48 -8.34
CA LEU A 178 1.11 8.18 -8.01
C LEU A 178 2.12 7.06 -8.26
N LEU A 179 2.05 6.02 -7.44
CA LEU A 179 2.84 4.80 -7.55
C LEU A 179 2.03 3.69 -8.21
N PHE A 180 2.44 3.28 -9.40
CA PHE A 180 1.91 2.11 -10.09
C PHE A 180 2.83 0.91 -9.86
N MET A 181 2.21 -0.24 -9.65
CA MET A 181 2.85 -1.55 -9.60
C MET A 181 2.09 -2.49 -10.53
N GLY A 182 2.59 -3.70 -10.73
CA GLY A 182 1.97 -4.65 -11.63
C GLY A 182 0.61 -5.16 -11.16
N ALA A 183 -0.32 -5.29 -12.11
CA ALA A 183 -1.60 -5.98 -11.90
C ALA A 183 -1.39 -7.50 -11.93
N LYS A 184 -1.98 -8.23 -10.97
CA LYS A 184 -1.95 -9.70 -10.95
C LYS A 184 -2.58 -10.23 -12.24
N HIS A 185 -2.02 -11.31 -12.77
CA HIS A 185 -2.50 -11.93 -14.01
C HIS A 185 -3.97 -12.34 -13.87
N VAL A 186 -4.76 -12.12 -14.92
CA VAL A 186 -6.21 -12.38 -14.90
C VAL A 186 -6.54 -13.86 -14.72
N ASP A 187 -5.60 -14.73 -15.08
CA ASP A 187 -5.68 -16.19 -14.90
C ASP A 187 -5.26 -16.66 -13.49
N GLY A 188 -4.85 -15.74 -12.61
CA GLY A 188 -4.40 -16.06 -11.25
C GLY A 188 -2.93 -16.46 -11.13
N THR A 189 -2.16 -16.46 -12.23
CA THR A 189 -0.73 -16.78 -12.21
C THR A 189 0.03 -15.88 -11.22
N PRO A 190 0.85 -16.44 -10.31
CA PRO A 190 1.60 -15.65 -9.35
C PRO A 190 2.84 -14.98 -9.99
N PHE A 191 3.41 -14.01 -9.27
CA PHE A 191 4.64 -13.33 -9.66
C PHE A 191 5.87 -14.04 -9.07
N ASP A 192 5.87 -15.37 -9.04
CA ASP A 192 6.85 -16.18 -8.33
C ASP A 192 8.13 -16.46 -9.15
N LYS A 193 8.17 -15.99 -10.40
CA LYS A 193 9.32 -16.13 -11.32
C LYS A 193 9.53 -14.88 -12.16
N PRO A 194 10.77 -14.57 -12.60
CA PRO A 194 11.06 -13.42 -13.46
C PRO A 194 10.23 -13.41 -14.75
N GLU A 195 9.98 -14.58 -15.35
CA GLU A 195 9.22 -14.70 -16.60
C GLU A 195 7.73 -14.40 -16.43
N ARG A 196 7.25 -14.36 -15.19
CA ARG A 196 5.87 -14.05 -14.83
C ARG A 196 5.70 -12.61 -14.35
N ARG A 197 6.71 -11.75 -14.56
CA ARG A 197 6.60 -10.32 -14.24
C ARG A 197 5.40 -9.70 -14.98
N PRO A 198 4.58 -8.89 -14.31
CA PRO A 198 3.36 -8.33 -14.89
C PRO A 198 3.63 -7.38 -16.06
N HIS A 199 2.71 -7.37 -17.03
CA HIS A 199 2.72 -6.47 -18.19
C HIS A 199 1.55 -5.46 -18.18
N GLN A 200 0.85 -5.36 -17.05
CA GLN A 200 -0.27 -4.45 -16.83
C GLN A 200 -0.08 -3.69 -15.52
N LEU A 201 -0.62 -2.48 -15.43
CA LEU A 201 -0.56 -1.67 -14.22
C LEU A 201 -1.83 -1.85 -13.38
N GLN A 202 -1.66 -2.02 -12.07
CA GLN A 202 -2.76 -2.04 -11.11
C GLN A 202 -3.24 -0.61 -10.82
N ILE A 203 -4.43 -0.49 -10.21
CA ILE A 203 -4.86 0.76 -9.55
C ILE A 203 -3.70 1.31 -8.71
N PRO A 204 -3.32 2.58 -8.87
CA PRO A 204 -2.13 3.10 -8.24
C PRO A 204 -2.31 3.36 -6.75
N LEU A 205 -1.17 3.53 -6.07
CA LEU A 205 -1.06 3.96 -4.70
C LEU A 205 -0.81 5.48 -4.65
N GLN A 206 -1.41 6.15 -3.67
CA GLN A 206 -1.10 7.53 -3.33
C GLN A 206 -0.08 7.59 -2.20
N ARG A 207 0.77 8.62 -2.23
CA ARG A 207 1.70 8.89 -1.12
C ARG A 207 0.91 9.31 0.12
N LYS A 208 1.17 8.70 1.28
CA LYS A 208 0.64 9.20 2.54
C LYS A 208 1.44 10.42 2.99
N PRO A 209 0.79 11.51 3.41
CA PRO A 209 1.50 12.64 3.98
C PRO A 209 2.23 12.17 5.25
N ARG A 210 3.51 12.52 5.36
CA ARG A 210 4.32 12.23 6.55
C ARG A 210 3.59 12.83 7.74
N GLN A 211 3.12 12.01 8.68
CA GLN A 211 2.58 12.55 9.93
C GLN A 211 3.73 13.27 10.63
N ARG A 212 3.61 14.59 10.74
CA ARG A 212 4.57 15.39 11.50
C ARG A 212 4.41 14.95 12.95
N THR A 213 5.39 14.24 13.49
CA THR A 213 5.42 13.99 14.93
C THR A 213 5.52 15.34 15.59
N GLU A 214 4.43 15.77 16.24
CA GLU A 214 4.45 16.93 17.11
C GLU A 214 5.48 16.63 18.20
N LYS A 215 6.67 17.20 18.06
CA LYS A 215 7.56 17.36 19.19
C LYS A 215 6.79 18.22 20.18
N SER A 216 6.36 17.60 21.27
CA SER A 216 5.80 18.25 22.44
C SER A 216 6.72 19.41 22.85
N GLY A 217 6.27 20.66 22.70
CA GLY A 217 6.95 21.78 23.35
C GLY A 217 6.92 23.16 22.70
N GLU A 218 6.39 23.36 21.49
CA GLU A 218 6.22 24.72 20.96
C GLU A 218 4.76 24.99 20.57
N ARG A 219 4.05 25.66 21.50
CA ARG A 219 2.81 26.38 21.20
C ARG A 219 3.15 27.45 20.17
N TYR A 220 2.93 27.17 18.90
CA TYR A 220 2.66 28.23 17.94
C TYR A 220 1.19 28.57 18.06
N GLU A 221 0.94 29.76 18.59
CA GLU A 221 -0.36 30.41 18.55
C GLU A 221 -0.77 30.49 17.08
N THR A 222 -1.66 29.59 16.64
CA THR A 222 -2.35 29.73 15.38
C THR A 222 -3.18 30.99 15.49
N ARG A 223 -2.69 32.10 14.91
CA ARG A 223 -3.56 33.21 14.54
C ARG A 223 -4.62 32.63 13.61
N THR A 224 -5.77 32.29 14.18
CA THR A 224 -7.01 32.19 13.43
C THR A 224 -7.15 33.53 12.70
N GLN A 225 -6.82 33.54 11.40
CA GLN A 225 -7.38 34.56 10.53
C GLN A 225 -8.88 34.44 10.70
N MET A 226 -9.50 35.47 11.29
CA MET A 226 -10.93 35.63 11.27
C MET A 226 -11.37 35.52 9.81
N VAL A 227 -12.01 34.41 9.47
CA VAL A 227 -12.89 34.38 8.32
C VAL A 227 -14.01 35.34 8.69
N VAL A 228 -13.99 36.53 8.10
CA VAL A 228 -15.14 37.43 8.12
C VAL A 228 -16.23 36.69 7.36
N VAL A 229 -17.10 36.01 8.10
CA VAL A 229 -18.32 35.44 7.56
C VAL A 229 -19.22 36.63 7.21
N TYR A 230 -19.20 37.04 5.95
CA TYR A 230 -20.26 37.87 5.41
C TYR A 230 -21.57 37.08 5.50
N ARG A 231 -22.37 37.33 6.53
CA ARG A 231 -23.78 36.96 6.50
C ARG A 231 -24.45 37.88 5.49
N PRO A 232 -25.14 37.36 4.45
CA PRO A 232 -26.02 38.20 3.67
C PRO A 232 -27.12 38.74 4.60
N CYS A 233 -27.20 40.07 4.73
CA CYS A 233 -28.36 40.74 5.31
C CYS A 233 -29.58 40.36 4.47
N ILE A 234 -30.41 39.48 5.00
CA ILE A 234 -31.78 39.32 4.52
C ILE A 234 -32.52 40.57 5.01
N LEU A 235 -32.69 41.52 4.07
CA LEU A 235 -33.51 42.72 4.21
C LEU A 235 -34.84 42.38 4.89
N ASN A 236 -35.10 42.95 6.06
CA ASN A 236 -36.47 43.10 6.57
C ASN A 236 -36.65 44.15 7.71
N SER A 237 -35.70 45.04 7.96
CA SER A 237 -35.97 46.37 8.55
C SER A 237 -34.72 47.23 8.52
N MET A 238 -34.90 48.55 8.49
CA MET A 238 -33.88 49.55 8.17
C MET A 238 -33.34 50.30 9.41
N ASP A 239 -33.54 49.78 10.62
CA ASP A 239 -33.29 50.55 11.85
C ASP A 239 -32.12 50.09 12.73
N ASP A 240 -31.42 49.01 12.40
CA ASP A 240 -30.30 48.52 13.26
C ASP A 240 -29.00 48.32 12.47
N CYS A 241 -28.26 49.41 12.24
CA CYS A 241 -26.83 49.42 11.92
C CYS A 241 -26.20 50.74 12.40
N LEU A 242 -25.75 50.78 13.66
CA LEU A 242 -24.72 51.70 14.17
C LEU A 242 -23.55 50.89 14.74
#